data_AF-A0A3M1IA45-F1
#
_entry.id   AF-A0A3M1IA45-F1
#
_cell.length_a   1.000
_cell.length_b   1.000
_cell.length_c   1.000
_cell.angle_alpha   90.00
_cell.angle_beta   90.00
_cell.angle_gamma   90.00
#
_symmetry.space_group_name_H-M   'P 1'
#
loop_
_entity.id
_entity.type
_entity.pdbx_description
1 polymer ?
#
loop_
_entity_poly.entity_id
_entity_poly.type
_entity_poly.pdbx_seq_one_letter_code
_entity_poly.pdbx_strand_id
1 'polypeptide(L)'
;MTFLAALPILVILFLMLVLRWGASRAGAWGYATAFLLAVLIFDAGVDAVLYAHLRALFLSLDVLLIIWGAYLLYRVVDEAKALQTLGAALSHLTADRGMQALIIGWAFAAFLQGAGGFGVPVAVTAPILLGLGFDPLTAVVIPSVGHGWAVTFGSFGSSFRALMAATGLESHVLAPDAARFLAFSALLTGPMIAYLADGRQGLRRLLLKSLLIGGTMGGVMYIVAAVADLWNLGAFVGGLSGLLIGVGVARWGRARRGSEEGPSRGQVGVALSAYGVLVALTVLILLLPPVKETLGKVAIQIHFPETVTGRGFVMPAGDSRPIRLFTHAGSILLYTSLIAAWIYRRAGLYSDGAGRRMLRATVKGVRSSTLSILEMMTMAMLMQQSGMTETLARGLVESVGVAFPVFSPWLGALGAFMTGSNTNSNVVFAALQMRTAELLGYAVPPILAAQTAGAALASVAAPTKVVVGASTGGMAGKEGEVMRRLIGSVVLLVLFISLLTALAIWA
;
A
#
# COMPACT_ATOMS: atom_id res chain seq x y z
N MET A 1 2.62 -20.01 27.34
CA MET A 1 3.37 -18.80 26.96
C MET A 1 2.94 -18.25 25.60
N THR A 2 2.87 -19.07 24.54
CA THR A 2 2.43 -18.67 23.19
C THR A 2 1.11 -17.90 23.15
N PHE A 3 0.07 -18.39 23.84
CA PHE A 3 -1.22 -17.69 23.88
C PHE A 3 -1.12 -16.29 24.50
N LEU A 4 -0.33 -16.13 25.57
CA LEU A 4 -0.08 -14.81 26.16
C LEU A 4 0.67 -13.90 25.18
N ALA A 5 1.70 -14.41 24.49
CA ALA A 5 2.40 -13.66 23.45
C ALA A 5 1.51 -13.25 22.27
N ALA A 6 0.46 -14.03 21.97
CA ALA A 6 -0.53 -13.72 20.94
C ALA A 6 -1.54 -12.66 21.38
N LEU A 7 -1.75 -12.47 22.70
CA LEU A 7 -2.84 -11.68 23.25
C LEU A 7 -2.88 -10.22 22.72
N PRO A 8 -1.77 -9.47 22.58
CA PRO A 8 -1.81 -8.11 22.01
C PRO A 8 -2.44 -8.08 20.61
N ILE A 9 -2.08 -9.05 19.77
CA ILE A 9 -2.63 -9.19 18.42
C ILE A 9 -4.10 -9.64 18.51
N LEU A 10 -4.41 -10.66 19.32
CA LEU A 10 -5.78 -11.16 19.48
C LEU A 10 -6.74 -10.07 19.99
N VAL A 11 -6.29 -9.19 20.89
CA VAL A 11 -7.07 -8.04 21.37
C VAL A 11 -7.37 -7.07 20.23
N ILE A 12 -6.37 -6.69 19.42
CA ILE A 12 -6.60 -5.87 18.22
C ILE A 12 -7.61 -6.57 17.32
N LEU A 13 -7.40 -7.86 17.05
CA LEU A 13 -8.26 -8.61 16.14
C LEU A 13 -9.72 -8.65 16.66
N PHE A 14 -9.92 -8.93 17.94
CA PHE A 14 -11.23 -8.96 18.57
C PHE A 14 -11.92 -7.58 18.54
N LEU A 15 -11.21 -6.52 18.94
CA LEU A 15 -11.77 -5.16 18.96
C LEU A 15 -12.18 -4.69 17.56
N MET A 16 -11.43 -5.05 16.52
CA MET A 16 -11.73 -4.65 15.15
C MET A 16 -12.79 -5.53 14.49
N LEU A 17 -12.75 -6.85 14.70
CA LEU A 17 -13.68 -7.77 14.07
C LEU A 17 -15.05 -7.80 14.76
N VAL A 18 -15.04 -7.90 16.09
CA VAL A 18 -16.25 -8.11 16.89
C VAL A 18 -16.84 -6.77 17.29
N LEU A 19 -16.04 -5.88 17.89
CA LEU A 19 -16.53 -4.58 18.36
C LEU A 19 -16.50 -3.48 17.29
N ARG A 20 -15.93 -3.76 16.10
CA ARG A 20 -15.85 -2.83 14.97
C ARG A 20 -15.15 -1.51 15.30
N TRP A 21 -14.15 -1.57 16.18
CA TRP A 21 -13.34 -0.39 16.52
C TRP A 21 -12.40 -0.02 15.39
N GLY A 22 -12.09 1.28 15.29
CA GLY A 22 -11.10 1.79 14.34
C GLY A 22 -9.68 1.37 14.72
N ALA A 23 -8.79 1.31 13.72
CA ALA A 23 -7.42 0.81 13.89
C ALA A 23 -6.61 1.51 15.00
N SER A 24 -6.77 2.83 15.18
CA SER A 24 -6.09 3.56 16.26
C SER A 24 -6.58 3.11 17.63
N ARG A 25 -7.89 3.15 17.87
CA ARG A 25 -8.45 2.70 19.16
C ARG A 25 -8.07 1.26 19.47
N ALA A 26 -8.16 0.35 18.51
CA ALA A 26 -7.73 -1.03 18.72
C ALA A 26 -6.22 -1.14 18.98
N GLY A 27 -5.41 -0.40 18.22
CA GLY A 27 -3.95 -0.33 18.37
C GLY A 27 -3.52 0.11 19.77
N ALA A 28 -4.17 1.12 20.35
CA ALA A 28 -3.92 1.56 21.73
C ALA A 28 -4.08 0.43 22.76
N TRP A 29 -5.11 -0.41 22.61
CA TRP A 29 -5.34 -1.54 23.51
C TRP A 29 -4.37 -2.69 23.25
N GLY A 30 -4.03 -2.97 21.99
CA GLY A 30 -2.96 -3.93 21.67
C GLY A 30 -1.62 -3.51 22.27
N TYR A 31 -1.27 -2.24 22.14
CA TYR A 31 -0.11 -1.64 22.81
C TYR A 31 -0.17 -1.80 24.33
N ALA A 32 -1.29 -1.42 24.97
CA ALA A 32 -1.43 -1.53 26.43
C ALA A 32 -1.28 -2.99 26.89
N THR A 33 -1.88 -3.95 26.18
CA THR A 33 -1.72 -5.37 26.46
C THR A 33 -0.27 -5.83 26.29
N ALA A 34 0.41 -5.43 25.20
CA ALA A 34 1.82 -5.76 25.00
C ALA A 34 2.71 -5.17 26.09
N PHE A 35 2.49 -3.91 26.48
CA PHE A 35 3.24 -3.26 27.56
C PHE A 35 3.09 -4.01 28.88
N LEU A 36 1.86 -4.32 29.28
CA LEU A 36 1.59 -5.04 30.53
C LEU A 36 2.22 -6.44 30.52
N LEU A 37 2.12 -7.17 29.41
CA LEU A 37 2.74 -8.49 29.30
C LEU A 37 4.26 -8.42 29.25
N ALA A 38 4.84 -7.43 28.57
CA ALA A 38 6.28 -7.22 28.49
C ALA A 38 6.87 -7.08 29.90
N VAL A 39 6.28 -6.21 30.73
CA VAL A 39 6.77 -5.94 32.08
C VAL A 39 6.43 -7.08 33.05
N LEU A 40 5.17 -7.49 33.12
CA LEU A 40 4.69 -8.38 34.19
C LEU A 40 4.96 -9.87 33.93
N ILE A 41 4.95 -10.28 32.66
CA ILE A 41 5.09 -11.68 32.29
C ILE A 41 6.46 -11.94 31.69
N PHE A 42 6.87 -11.18 30.68
CA PHE A 42 8.13 -11.39 29.96
C PHE A 42 9.36 -10.79 30.65
N ASP A 43 9.15 -10.12 31.79
CA ASP A 43 10.20 -9.56 32.64
C ASP A 43 11.14 -8.61 31.86
N ALA A 44 10.54 -7.77 31.01
CA ALA A 44 11.25 -6.74 30.27
C ALA A 44 11.65 -5.62 31.23
N GLY A 45 12.97 -5.44 31.40
CA GLY A 45 13.53 -4.35 32.18
C GLY A 45 13.21 -2.97 31.59
N VAL A 46 13.44 -1.92 32.38
CA VAL A 46 13.15 -0.53 32.01
C VAL A 46 13.85 -0.15 30.70
N ASP A 47 15.08 -0.58 30.48
CA ASP A 47 15.85 -0.29 29.28
C ASP A 47 15.23 -0.91 28.02
N ALA A 48 14.80 -2.17 28.09
CA ALA A 48 14.12 -2.85 26.97
C ALA A 48 12.81 -2.15 26.60
N VAL A 49 12.03 -1.73 27.61
CA VAL A 49 10.80 -0.98 27.40
C VAL A 49 11.10 0.40 26.79
N LEU A 50 12.06 1.14 27.34
CA LEU A 50 12.43 2.48 26.86
C LEU A 50 12.93 2.43 25.41
N TYR A 51 13.87 1.52 25.10
CA TYR A 51 14.41 1.41 23.76
C TYR A 51 13.37 0.88 22.77
N ALA A 52 12.41 0.06 23.19
CA ALA A 52 11.30 -0.32 22.33
C ALA A 52 10.48 0.91 21.89
N HIS A 53 10.19 1.84 22.81
CA HIS A 53 9.47 3.08 22.49
C HIS A 53 10.30 4.02 21.61
N LEU A 54 11.59 4.17 21.90
CA LEU A 54 12.48 5.02 21.09
C LEU A 54 12.66 4.47 19.67
N ARG A 55 12.88 3.15 19.51
CA ARG A 55 12.91 2.49 18.20
C ARG A 55 11.59 2.69 17.46
N ALA A 56 10.47 2.46 18.14
CA ALA A 56 9.14 2.60 17.54
C ALA A 56 8.85 4.03 17.08
N LEU A 57 9.22 5.04 17.88
CA LEU A 57 9.06 6.44 17.51
C LEU A 57 9.87 6.75 16.25
N PHE A 58 11.14 6.34 16.21
CA PHE A 58 12.03 6.61 15.09
C PHE A 58 11.55 5.93 13.79
N LEU A 59 11.18 4.65 13.86
CA LEU A 59 10.61 3.90 12.72
C LEU A 59 9.25 4.47 12.28
N SER A 60 8.43 4.92 13.22
CA SER A 60 7.15 5.56 12.90
C SER A 60 7.35 6.89 12.19
N LEU A 61 8.28 7.74 12.64
CA LEU A 61 8.57 9.02 11.99
C LEU A 61 8.98 8.81 10.53
N ASP A 62 9.85 7.84 10.29
CA ASP A 62 10.30 7.46 8.96
C ASP A 62 9.14 7.05 8.02
N VAL A 63 8.24 6.17 8.48
CA VAL A 63 7.04 5.78 7.70
C VAL A 63 6.08 6.96 7.53
N LEU A 64 5.88 7.75 8.60
CA LEU A 64 4.92 8.86 8.62
C LEU A 64 5.34 10.01 7.72
N LEU A 65 6.64 10.27 7.55
CA LEU A 65 7.13 11.26 6.58
C LEU A 65 6.64 10.96 5.16
N ILE A 66 6.60 9.68 4.76
CA ILE A 66 6.04 9.29 3.45
C ILE A 66 4.53 9.49 3.41
N ILE A 67 3.81 9.06 4.45
CA ILE A 67 2.34 9.16 4.51
C ILE A 67 1.87 10.61 4.46
N TRP A 68 2.48 11.48 5.27
CA TRP A 68 2.17 12.90 5.29
C TRP A 68 2.51 13.57 3.95
N GLY A 69 3.68 13.30 3.38
CA GLY A 69 4.09 13.84 2.08
C GLY A 69 3.18 13.38 0.93
N ALA A 70 2.86 12.09 0.87
CA ALA A 70 1.98 11.51 -0.15
C ALA A 70 0.56 12.08 -0.06
N TYR A 71 0.02 12.17 1.16
CA TYR A 71 -1.33 12.69 1.37
C TYR A 71 -1.40 14.21 1.14
N LEU A 72 -0.35 14.96 1.47
CA LEU A 72 -0.24 16.37 1.09
C LEU A 72 -0.25 16.54 -0.42
N LEU A 73 0.55 15.76 -1.17
CA LEU A 73 0.56 15.81 -2.63
C LEU A 73 -0.83 15.49 -3.19
N TYR A 74 -1.50 14.47 -2.65
CA TYR A 74 -2.88 14.17 -3.01
C TYR A 74 -3.80 15.38 -2.78
N ARG A 75 -3.74 16.04 -1.61
CA ARG A 75 -4.57 17.23 -1.34
C ARG A 75 -4.26 18.41 -2.28
N VAL A 76 -3.00 18.58 -2.65
CA VAL A 76 -2.56 19.60 -3.62
C VAL A 76 -3.17 19.36 -5.00
N VAL A 77 -3.18 18.10 -5.47
CA VAL A 77 -3.74 17.72 -6.78
C VAL A 77 -5.27 17.72 -6.76
N ASP A 78 -5.88 17.24 -5.67
CA ASP A 78 -7.33 17.15 -5.48
C ASP A 78 -8.00 18.52 -5.38
N GLU A 79 -7.40 19.47 -4.64
CA GLU A 79 -7.88 20.86 -4.55
C GLU A 79 -7.87 21.55 -5.92
N ALA A 80 -6.95 21.17 -6.82
CA ALA A 80 -6.87 21.67 -8.19
C ALA A 80 -7.87 20.99 -9.15
N LYS A 81 -8.64 20.01 -8.65
CA LYS A 81 -9.52 19.13 -9.44
C LYS A 81 -8.82 18.37 -10.58
N ALA A 82 -7.49 18.21 -10.46
CA ALA A 82 -6.67 17.63 -11.52
C ALA A 82 -7.00 16.15 -11.74
N LEU A 83 -7.33 15.39 -10.68
CA LEU A 83 -7.74 13.98 -10.80
C LEU A 83 -9.01 13.81 -11.64
N GLN A 84 -9.98 14.71 -11.47
CA GLN A 84 -11.22 14.74 -12.23
C GLN A 84 -10.96 15.08 -13.70
N THR A 85 -10.06 16.05 -13.97
CA THR A 85 -9.60 16.35 -15.33
C THR A 85 -8.95 15.15 -16.00
N LEU A 86 -8.08 14.42 -15.29
CA LEU A 86 -7.45 13.21 -15.82
C LEU A 86 -8.47 12.10 -16.09
N GLY A 87 -9.42 11.90 -15.18
CA GLY A 87 -10.51 10.94 -15.34
C GLY A 87 -11.39 11.23 -16.56
N ALA A 88 -11.79 12.49 -16.74
CA ALA A 88 -12.58 12.94 -17.89
C ALA A 88 -11.81 12.82 -19.21
N ALA A 89 -10.48 12.96 -19.21
CA ALA A 89 -9.69 12.71 -20.42
C ALA A 89 -9.75 11.23 -20.88
N LEU A 90 -9.99 10.29 -19.95
CA LEU A 90 -10.02 8.86 -20.23
C LEU A 90 -11.40 8.34 -20.68
N SER A 91 -12.50 8.97 -20.25
CA SER A 91 -13.87 8.52 -20.56
C SER A 91 -14.20 8.52 -22.05
N HIS A 92 -13.57 9.40 -22.85
CA HIS A 92 -13.85 9.52 -24.28
C HIS A 92 -12.94 8.66 -25.17
N LEU A 93 -12.08 7.81 -24.59
CA LEU A 93 -11.07 7.09 -25.35
C LEU A 93 -11.60 5.87 -26.11
N THR A 94 -12.63 5.20 -25.59
CA THR A 94 -13.19 4.00 -26.20
C THR A 94 -14.66 3.81 -25.80
N ALA A 95 -15.43 3.25 -26.73
CA ALA A 95 -16.81 2.83 -26.51
C ALA A 95 -16.93 1.40 -25.97
N ASP A 96 -15.83 0.64 -25.98
CA ASP A 96 -15.85 -0.76 -25.53
C ASP A 96 -15.86 -0.80 -24.00
N ARG A 97 -16.99 -1.26 -23.45
CA ARG A 97 -17.22 -1.33 -22.00
C ARG A 97 -16.10 -2.08 -21.27
N GLY A 98 -15.72 -3.27 -21.73
CA GLY A 98 -14.61 -4.01 -21.12
C GLY A 98 -13.26 -3.29 -21.19
N MET A 99 -12.93 -2.58 -22.28
CA MET A 99 -11.73 -1.74 -22.32
C MET A 99 -11.83 -0.51 -21.40
N GLN A 100 -13.00 0.11 -21.23
CA GLN A 100 -13.20 1.17 -20.24
C GLN A 100 -12.91 0.65 -18.83
N ALA A 101 -13.36 -0.56 -18.50
CA ALA A 101 -13.05 -1.21 -17.23
C ALA A 101 -11.55 -1.47 -17.05
N LEU A 102 -10.84 -1.94 -18.08
CA LEU A 102 -9.39 -2.17 -18.00
C LEU A 102 -8.58 -0.86 -17.90
N ILE A 103 -8.98 0.20 -18.61
CA ILE A 103 -8.24 1.47 -18.60
C ILE A 103 -8.54 2.27 -17.34
N ILE A 104 -9.81 2.47 -17.01
CA ILE A 104 -10.24 3.34 -15.90
C ILE A 104 -10.25 2.56 -14.59
N GLY A 105 -10.91 1.41 -14.62
CA GLY A 105 -11.09 0.55 -13.45
C GLY A 105 -9.84 -0.21 -13.01
N TRP A 106 -8.82 -0.33 -13.86
CA TRP A 106 -7.61 -1.08 -13.49
C TRP A 106 -6.35 -0.26 -13.64
N ALA A 107 -6.02 0.20 -14.85
CA ALA A 107 -4.78 0.95 -15.06
C ALA A 107 -4.78 2.31 -14.37
N PHE A 108 -5.84 3.10 -14.53
CA PHE A 108 -5.99 4.40 -13.88
C PHE A 108 -6.12 4.26 -12.36
N ALA A 109 -6.92 3.29 -11.90
CA ALA A 109 -7.03 2.99 -10.48
C ALA A 109 -5.67 2.63 -9.85
N ALA A 110 -4.85 1.81 -10.52
CA ALA A 110 -3.49 1.48 -10.06
C ALA A 110 -2.55 2.69 -10.08
N PHE A 111 -2.63 3.54 -11.11
CA PHE A 111 -1.90 4.81 -11.16
C PHE A 111 -2.26 5.72 -9.97
N LEU A 112 -3.56 5.88 -9.67
CA LEU A 112 -4.04 6.62 -8.51
C LEU A 112 -3.60 5.99 -7.19
N GLN A 113 -3.50 4.65 -7.14
CA GLN A 113 -3.00 3.95 -5.96
C GLN A 113 -1.51 4.22 -5.75
N GLY A 114 -0.73 4.29 -6.83
CA GLY A 114 0.66 4.73 -6.82
C GLY A 114 0.81 6.14 -6.26
N ALA A 115 -0.01 7.07 -6.75
CA ALA A 115 0.06 8.51 -6.47
C ALA A 115 -0.55 8.96 -5.13
N GLY A 116 -1.73 8.45 -4.77
CA GLY A 116 -2.59 9.06 -3.75
C GLY A 116 -3.03 8.12 -2.64
N GLY A 117 -3.15 6.81 -2.89
CA GLY A 117 -3.50 5.85 -1.84
C GLY A 117 -4.87 6.05 -1.19
N PHE A 118 -5.03 5.57 0.05
CA PHE A 118 -6.13 5.92 0.98
C PHE A 118 -7.57 5.84 0.43
N GLY A 119 -7.84 4.95 -0.52
CA GLY A 119 -9.17 4.80 -1.13
C GLY A 119 -9.47 5.78 -2.26
N VAL A 120 -8.52 6.68 -2.59
CA VAL A 120 -8.59 7.61 -3.73
C VAL A 120 -8.88 6.90 -5.06
N PRO A 121 -8.27 5.73 -5.37
CA PRO A 121 -8.57 5.04 -6.61
C PRO A 121 -10.07 4.84 -6.81
N VAL A 122 -10.73 4.17 -5.86
CA VAL A 122 -12.17 3.86 -5.94
C VAL A 122 -13.01 5.13 -5.90
N ALA A 123 -12.67 6.08 -5.03
CA ALA A 123 -13.39 7.33 -4.88
C ALA A 123 -13.45 8.17 -6.16
N VAL A 124 -12.40 8.09 -7.00
CA VAL A 124 -12.31 8.82 -8.27
C VAL A 124 -12.87 8.00 -9.42
N THR A 125 -12.54 6.72 -9.52
CA THR A 125 -12.89 5.93 -10.70
C THR A 125 -14.31 5.39 -10.68
N ALA A 126 -14.90 5.13 -9.50
CA ALA A 126 -16.26 4.61 -9.44
C ALA A 126 -17.31 5.61 -10.00
N PRO A 127 -17.28 6.92 -9.66
CA PRO A 127 -18.14 7.91 -10.32
C PRO A 127 -17.95 7.98 -11.84
N ILE A 128 -16.73 7.80 -12.34
CA ILE A 128 -16.45 7.83 -13.78
C ILE A 128 -17.09 6.61 -14.45
N LEU A 129 -16.93 5.41 -13.89
CA LEU A 129 -17.54 4.19 -14.43
C LEU A 129 -19.07 4.27 -14.37
N LEU A 130 -19.65 4.82 -13.30
CA LEU A 130 -21.08 5.12 -13.23
C LEU A 130 -21.54 6.03 -14.37
N GLY A 131 -20.82 7.14 -14.62
CA GLY A 131 -21.13 8.06 -15.72
C GLY A 131 -21.02 7.42 -17.10
N LEU A 132 -20.24 6.35 -17.24
CA LEU A 132 -20.13 5.54 -18.45
C LEU A 132 -21.21 4.44 -18.57
N GLY A 133 -22.14 4.36 -17.62
CA GLY A 133 -23.27 3.43 -17.66
C GLY A 133 -23.01 2.07 -17.02
N PHE A 134 -21.94 1.90 -16.23
CA PHE A 134 -21.79 0.71 -15.40
C PHE A 134 -22.80 0.73 -14.25
N ASP A 135 -23.30 -0.45 -13.87
CA ASP A 135 -24.13 -0.56 -12.67
C ASP A 135 -23.34 -0.18 -11.41
N PRO A 136 -24.00 0.36 -10.37
CA PRO A 136 -23.34 0.85 -9.16
C PRO A 136 -22.43 -0.15 -8.45
N LEU A 137 -22.84 -1.42 -8.37
CA LEU A 137 -22.03 -2.46 -7.74
C LEU A 137 -20.72 -2.68 -8.51
N THR A 138 -20.82 -2.87 -9.83
CA THR A 138 -19.66 -3.11 -10.69
C THR A 138 -18.73 -1.90 -10.75
N ALA A 139 -19.28 -0.68 -10.77
CA ALA A 139 -18.52 0.56 -10.78
C ALA A 139 -17.64 0.73 -9.53
N VAL A 140 -18.03 0.17 -8.38
CA VAL A 140 -17.21 0.16 -7.15
C VAL A 140 -16.27 -1.05 -7.11
N VAL A 141 -16.76 -2.22 -7.50
CA VAL A 141 -16.01 -3.49 -7.39
C VAL A 141 -14.81 -3.52 -8.32
N ILE A 142 -14.98 -3.12 -9.59
CA ILE A 142 -13.92 -3.12 -10.59
C ILE A 142 -12.68 -2.35 -10.11
N PRO A 143 -12.78 -1.06 -9.71
CA PRO A 143 -11.61 -0.33 -9.28
C PRO A 143 -11.02 -0.81 -7.96
N SER A 144 -11.85 -1.28 -7.03
CA SER A 144 -11.37 -1.85 -5.77
C SER A 144 -10.47 -3.06 -6.02
N VAL A 145 -10.91 -3.98 -6.89
CA VAL A 145 -10.12 -5.15 -7.29
C VAL A 145 -8.91 -4.73 -8.14
N GLY A 146 -9.12 -3.81 -9.08
CA GLY A 146 -8.12 -3.40 -10.06
C GLY A 146 -6.83 -2.88 -9.42
N HIS A 147 -6.92 -2.09 -8.36
CA HIS A 147 -5.74 -1.49 -7.76
C HIS A 147 -5.08 -2.32 -6.65
N GLY A 148 -5.65 -3.47 -6.26
CA GLY A 148 -5.19 -4.24 -5.10
C GLY A 148 -3.72 -4.66 -5.16
N TRP A 149 -3.27 -5.12 -6.33
CA TRP A 149 -1.87 -5.51 -6.57
C TRP A 149 -0.89 -4.33 -6.47
N ALA A 150 -1.36 -3.08 -6.60
CA ALA A 150 -0.52 -1.90 -6.56
C ALA A 150 -0.31 -1.36 -5.13
N VAL A 151 -0.98 -1.90 -4.11
CA VAL A 151 -1.05 -1.27 -2.77
C VAL A 151 0.28 -1.25 -2.02
N THR A 152 1.09 -2.31 -2.10
CA THR A 152 2.38 -2.39 -1.37
C THR A 152 3.36 -1.30 -1.77
N PHE A 153 3.58 -1.12 -3.08
CA PHE A 153 4.40 -0.04 -3.62
C PHE A 153 3.61 1.25 -3.86
N GLY A 154 2.30 1.23 -3.57
CA GLY A 154 1.41 2.38 -3.71
C GLY A 154 1.58 3.39 -2.58
N SER A 155 1.00 4.58 -2.75
CA SER A 155 1.17 5.70 -1.81
C SER A 155 2.66 5.97 -1.56
N PHE A 156 3.42 5.96 -2.65
CA PHE A 156 4.87 6.02 -2.70
C PHE A 156 5.60 4.99 -1.82
N GLY A 157 5.08 3.76 -1.81
CA GLY A 157 5.66 2.64 -1.09
C GLY A 157 5.54 2.72 0.43
N SER A 158 4.67 3.56 1.00
CA SER A 158 4.48 3.65 2.46
C SER A 158 4.31 2.30 3.16
N SER A 159 3.57 1.36 2.57
CA SER A 159 3.36 0.02 3.14
C SER A 159 4.59 -0.86 3.02
N PHE A 160 5.34 -0.77 1.92
CA PHE A 160 6.62 -1.44 1.76
C PHE A 160 7.68 -0.86 2.71
N ARG A 161 7.67 0.46 2.96
CA ARG A 161 8.53 1.10 3.95
C ARG A 161 8.24 0.60 5.36
N ALA A 162 6.97 0.40 5.70
CA ALA A 162 6.58 -0.17 6.99
C ALA A 162 6.98 -1.65 7.14
N LEU A 163 6.90 -2.44 6.06
CA LEU A 163 7.44 -3.80 6.03
C LEU A 163 8.95 -3.78 6.35
N MET A 164 9.69 -2.96 5.62
CA MET A 164 11.10 -2.70 5.84
C MET A 164 11.40 -2.24 7.28
N ALA A 165 10.61 -1.33 7.83
CA ALA A 165 10.79 -0.82 9.19
C ALA A 165 10.56 -1.90 10.25
N ALA A 166 9.54 -2.75 10.06
CA ALA A 166 9.17 -3.80 11.00
C ALA A 166 10.17 -4.96 11.03
N THR A 167 10.82 -5.26 9.91
CA THR A 167 11.76 -6.39 9.78
C THR A 167 13.23 -5.99 9.82
N GLY A 168 13.56 -4.72 9.60
CA GLY A 168 14.93 -4.26 9.47
C GLY A 168 15.63 -4.69 8.17
N LEU A 169 14.92 -5.34 7.23
CA LEU A 169 15.48 -5.81 5.96
C LEU A 169 15.45 -4.73 4.87
N GLU A 170 16.52 -4.66 4.08
CA GLU A 170 16.71 -3.65 3.03
C GLU A 170 15.86 -3.90 1.78
N SER A 171 15.64 -2.84 0.99
CA SER A 171 14.80 -2.91 -0.22
C SER A 171 15.34 -3.91 -1.24
N HIS A 172 16.65 -3.95 -1.46
CA HIS A 172 17.27 -4.87 -2.43
C HIS A 172 17.03 -6.36 -2.10
N VAL A 173 16.77 -6.69 -0.82
CA VAL A 173 16.42 -8.04 -0.38
C VAL A 173 14.93 -8.32 -0.60
N LEU A 174 14.06 -7.37 -0.24
CA LEU A 174 12.60 -7.59 -0.21
C LEU A 174 11.88 -7.26 -1.52
N ALA A 175 12.36 -6.26 -2.26
CA ALA A 175 11.67 -5.71 -3.42
C ALA A 175 11.54 -6.70 -4.58
N PRO A 176 12.54 -7.55 -4.90
CA PRO A 176 12.42 -8.52 -5.99
C PRO A 176 11.22 -9.47 -5.83
N ASP A 177 11.10 -10.15 -4.68
CA ASP A 177 10.01 -11.11 -4.46
C ASP A 177 8.66 -10.41 -4.31
N ALA A 178 8.60 -9.29 -3.58
CA ALA A 178 7.38 -8.50 -3.44
C ALA A 178 6.88 -8.00 -4.81
N ALA A 179 7.77 -7.46 -5.64
CA ALA A 179 7.42 -7.02 -6.99
C ALA A 179 7.01 -8.17 -7.89
N ARG A 180 7.67 -9.34 -7.78
CA ARG A 180 7.30 -10.53 -8.57
C ARG A 180 5.89 -11.01 -8.25
N PHE A 181 5.55 -11.14 -6.96
CA PHE A 181 4.23 -11.61 -6.53
C PHE A 181 3.11 -10.64 -6.93
N LEU A 182 3.36 -9.34 -6.79
CA LEU A 182 2.42 -8.31 -7.20
C LEU A 182 2.31 -8.17 -8.72
N ALA A 183 3.38 -8.41 -9.48
CA ALA A 183 3.36 -8.41 -10.94
C ALA A 183 2.51 -9.57 -11.48
N PHE A 184 2.66 -10.78 -10.92
CA PHE A 184 1.78 -11.89 -11.25
C PHE A 184 0.33 -11.64 -10.82
N SER A 185 0.12 -10.99 -9.67
CA SER A 185 -1.21 -10.57 -9.25
C SER A 185 -1.83 -9.57 -10.22
N ALA A 186 -1.05 -8.62 -10.75
CA ALA A 186 -1.50 -7.69 -11.79
C ALA A 186 -1.93 -8.46 -13.04
N LEU A 187 -1.11 -9.41 -13.51
CA LEU A 187 -1.40 -10.22 -14.68
C LEU A 187 -2.73 -10.99 -14.55
N LEU A 188 -3.03 -11.52 -13.37
CA LEU A 188 -4.31 -12.20 -13.09
C LEU A 188 -5.49 -11.23 -12.89
N THR A 189 -5.21 -10.03 -12.38
CA THR A 189 -6.24 -9.00 -12.13
C THR A 189 -6.91 -8.56 -13.44
N GLY A 190 -6.18 -8.38 -14.53
CA GLY A 190 -6.73 -7.95 -15.82
C GLY A 190 -7.86 -8.84 -16.36
N PRO A 191 -7.62 -10.15 -16.55
CA PRO A 191 -8.66 -11.11 -16.92
C PRO A 191 -9.86 -11.09 -15.97
N MET A 192 -9.62 -10.94 -14.67
CA MET A 192 -10.70 -10.84 -13.68
C MET A 192 -11.52 -9.56 -13.86
N ILE A 193 -10.91 -8.42 -14.15
CA ILE A 193 -11.62 -7.17 -14.47
C ILE A 193 -12.43 -7.30 -15.75
N ALA A 194 -11.89 -7.93 -16.79
CA ALA A 194 -12.63 -8.21 -18.02
C ALA A 194 -13.87 -9.11 -17.76
N TYR A 195 -13.74 -10.08 -16.86
CA TYR A 195 -14.85 -10.91 -16.42
C TYR A 195 -15.88 -10.14 -15.59
N LEU A 196 -15.43 -9.26 -14.68
CA LEU A 196 -16.33 -8.43 -13.88
C LEU A 196 -17.12 -7.42 -14.72
N ALA A 197 -16.55 -6.95 -15.83
CA ALA A 197 -17.21 -6.01 -16.72
C ALA A 197 -18.28 -6.64 -17.62
N ASP A 198 -17.93 -7.73 -18.34
CA ASP A 198 -18.74 -8.30 -19.43
C ASP A 198 -18.87 -9.85 -19.33
N GLY A 199 -18.61 -10.44 -18.15
CA GLY A 199 -18.72 -11.87 -17.91
C GLY A 199 -17.73 -12.73 -18.73
N ARG A 200 -18.12 -13.96 -19.05
CA ARG A 200 -17.26 -14.91 -19.79
C ARG A 200 -16.91 -14.43 -21.20
N GLN A 201 -17.82 -13.69 -21.84
CA GLN A 201 -17.59 -13.12 -23.17
C GLN A 201 -16.53 -12.02 -23.11
N GLY A 202 -16.62 -11.12 -22.11
CA GLY A 202 -15.60 -10.11 -21.83
C GLY A 202 -14.22 -10.71 -21.64
N LEU A 203 -14.13 -11.72 -20.77
CA LEU A 203 -12.90 -12.47 -20.51
C LEU A 203 -12.28 -13.02 -21.80
N ARG A 204 -13.04 -13.78 -22.61
CA ARG A 204 -12.52 -14.37 -23.85
C ARG A 204 -12.07 -13.32 -24.86
N ARG A 205 -12.86 -12.25 -25.04
CA ARG A 205 -12.58 -11.18 -26.02
C ARG A 205 -11.35 -10.35 -25.64
N LEU A 206 -11.16 -10.10 -24.35
CA LEU A 206 -10.14 -9.17 -23.85
C LEU A 206 -8.95 -9.87 -23.20
N LEU A 207 -8.90 -11.20 -23.17
CA LEU A 207 -7.83 -11.96 -22.50
C LEU A 207 -6.44 -11.47 -22.91
N LEU A 208 -6.11 -11.52 -24.21
CA LEU A 208 -4.79 -11.11 -24.70
C LEU A 208 -4.48 -9.63 -24.41
N LYS A 209 -5.48 -8.74 -24.54
CA LYS A 209 -5.32 -7.32 -24.24
C LYS A 209 -5.06 -7.09 -22.76
N SER A 210 -5.78 -7.79 -21.90
CA SER A 210 -5.61 -7.72 -20.45
C SER A 210 -4.26 -8.29 -20.00
N LEU A 211 -3.79 -9.38 -20.61
CA LEU A 211 -2.46 -9.94 -20.34
C LEU A 211 -1.35 -9.02 -20.82
N LEU A 212 -1.50 -8.38 -21.98
CA LEU A 212 -0.53 -7.39 -22.47
C LEU A 212 -0.43 -6.19 -21.52
N ILE A 213 -1.57 -5.61 -21.13
CA ILE A 213 -1.62 -4.48 -20.18
C ILE A 213 -1.02 -4.91 -18.83
N GLY A 214 -1.47 -6.04 -18.26
CA GLY A 214 -1.00 -6.53 -16.96
C GLY A 214 0.46 -6.91 -16.94
N GLY A 215 0.94 -7.58 -17.99
CA GLY A 215 2.35 -7.90 -18.17
C GLY A 215 3.22 -6.65 -18.29
N THR A 216 2.76 -5.61 -18.99
CA THR A 216 3.45 -4.32 -19.03
C THR A 216 3.50 -3.68 -17.63
N MET A 217 2.35 -3.58 -16.95
CA MET A 217 2.27 -2.95 -15.63
C MET A 217 3.15 -3.67 -14.60
N GLY A 218 3.06 -5.00 -14.55
CA GLY A 218 3.84 -5.84 -13.65
C GLY A 218 5.34 -5.82 -13.97
N GLY A 219 5.70 -5.94 -15.26
CA GLY A 219 7.09 -5.92 -15.70
C GLY A 219 7.77 -4.58 -15.44
N VAL A 220 7.10 -3.47 -15.78
CA VAL A 220 7.63 -2.12 -15.50
C VAL A 220 7.73 -1.88 -14.00
N MET A 221 6.72 -2.27 -13.20
CA MET A 221 6.81 -2.19 -11.75
C MET A 221 8.02 -2.99 -11.22
N TYR A 222 8.25 -4.21 -11.71
CA TYR A 222 9.39 -5.03 -11.30
C TYR A 222 10.72 -4.35 -11.61
N ILE A 223 10.89 -3.84 -12.84
CA ILE A 223 12.11 -3.12 -13.23
C ILE A 223 12.33 -1.90 -12.32
N VAL A 224 11.31 -1.08 -12.13
CA VAL A 224 11.42 0.15 -11.34
C VAL A 224 11.68 -0.16 -9.86
N ALA A 225 10.91 -1.10 -9.29
CA ALA A 225 10.96 -1.37 -7.86
C ALA A 225 12.16 -2.23 -7.44
N ALA A 226 12.47 -3.28 -8.21
CA ALA A 226 13.44 -4.28 -7.83
C ALA A 226 14.81 -4.07 -8.49
N VAL A 227 14.84 -3.66 -9.77
CA VAL A 227 16.09 -3.53 -10.53
C VAL A 227 16.70 -2.14 -10.35
N ALA A 228 15.89 -1.09 -10.47
CA ALA A 228 16.33 0.29 -10.29
C ALA A 228 16.32 0.75 -8.81
N ASP A 229 15.86 -0.11 -7.88
CA ASP A 229 15.69 0.18 -6.45
C ASP A 229 14.85 1.45 -6.17
N LEU A 230 13.93 1.78 -7.07
CA LEU A 230 12.96 2.87 -6.95
C LEU A 230 11.58 2.33 -6.56
N TRP A 231 11.54 1.48 -5.52
CA TRP A 231 10.33 0.82 -5.03
C TRP A 231 9.20 1.80 -4.65
N ASN A 232 9.53 3.02 -4.25
CA ASN A 232 8.57 4.08 -3.99
C ASN A 232 7.84 4.57 -5.25
N LEU A 233 8.38 4.34 -6.44
CA LEU A 233 7.74 4.69 -7.72
C LEU A 233 7.15 3.48 -8.45
N GLY A 234 7.40 2.25 -7.99
CA GLY A 234 7.05 1.02 -8.70
C GLY A 234 5.59 0.94 -9.15
N ALA A 235 4.65 1.07 -8.22
CA ALA A 235 3.22 1.02 -8.52
C ALA A 235 2.76 2.21 -9.39
N PHE A 236 3.32 3.39 -9.16
CA PHE A 236 2.97 4.60 -9.91
C PHE A 236 3.37 4.49 -11.38
N VAL A 237 4.63 4.12 -11.65
CA VAL A 237 5.15 3.98 -13.02
C VAL A 237 4.53 2.76 -13.72
N GLY A 238 4.33 1.65 -13.00
CA GLY A 238 3.60 0.49 -13.51
C GLY A 238 2.16 0.83 -13.90
N GLY A 239 1.45 1.60 -13.06
CA GLY A 239 0.12 2.14 -13.37
C GLY A 239 0.11 3.00 -14.63
N LEU A 240 1.06 3.93 -14.73
CA LEU A 240 1.21 4.84 -15.86
C LEU A 240 1.53 4.09 -17.17
N SER A 241 2.41 3.08 -17.14
CA SER A 241 2.70 2.27 -18.32
C SER A 241 1.46 1.48 -18.79
N GLY A 242 0.66 0.98 -17.84
CA GLY A 242 -0.61 0.33 -18.15
C GLY A 242 -1.61 1.26 -18.83
N LEU A 243 -1.68 2.52 -18.38
CA LEU A 243 -2.49 3.55 -19.03
C LEU A 243 -2.02 3.78 -20.47
N LEU A 244 -0.72 4.02 -20.67
CA LEU A 244 -0.17 4.31 -22.00
C LEU A 244 -0.44 3.16 -22.99
N ILE A 245 -0.15 1.91 -22.59
CA ILE A 245 -0.41 0.73 -23.42
C ILE A 245 -1.91 0.50 -23.59
N GLY A 246 -2.70 0.61 -22.54
CA GLY A 246 -4.15 0.44 -22.60
C GLY A 246 -4.83 1.41 -23.57
N VAL A 247 -4.42 2.68 -23.55
CA VAL A 247 -4.89 3.70 -24.51
C VAL A 247 -4.43 3.38 -25.93
N GLY A 248 -3.17 2.95 -26.11
CA GLY A 248 -2.67 2.50 -27.41
C GLY A 248 -3.48 1.35 -27.99
N VAL A 249 -3.72 0.31 -27.19
CA VAL A 249 -4.51 -0.88 -27.55
C VAL A 249 -5.97 -0.52 -27.83
N ALA A 250 -6.57 0.40 -27.09
CA ALA A 250 -7.94 0.85 -27.32
C ALA A 250 -8.12 1.64 -28.63
N ARG A 251 -7.07 2.36 -29.06
CA ARG A 251 -7.05 3.14 -30.29
C ARG A 251 -6.65 2.32 -31.52
N TRP A 252 -6.04 1.15 -31.32
CA TRP A 252 -5.64 0.28 -32.42
C TRP A 252 -6.87 -0.17 -33.23
N GLY A 253 -6.89 0.19 -34.51
CA GLY A 253 -7.89 -0.27 -35.48
C GLY A 253 -9.25 0.43 -35.37
N ARG A 254 -9.37 1.57 -34.67
CA ARG A 254 -10.60 2.37 -34.64
C ARG A 254 -10.34 3.80 -35.13
N ALA A 255 -11.23 4.33 -35.97
CA ALA A 255 -11.25 5.75 -36.30
C ALA A 255 -11.45 6.57 -35.02
N ARG A 256 -10.72 7.69 -34.88
CA ARG A 256 -10.95 8.65 -33.79
C ARG A 256 -12.45 9.00 -33.79
N ARG A 257 -13.15 8.76 -32.68
CA ARG A 257 -14.45 9.41 -32.49
C ARG A 257 -14.22 10.93 -32.54
N GLY A 258 -15.06 11.61 -33.32
CA GLY A 258 -15.13 13.07 -33.35
C GLY A 258 -15.37 13.63 -31.96
N SER A 259 -14.87 14.84 -31.74
CA SER A 259 -14.80 15.56 -30.47
C SER A 259 -16.17 15.75 -29.81
N GLU A 260 -16.43 14.98 -28.76
CA GLU A 260 -17.09 15.55 -27.58
C GLU A 260 -16.03 16.33 -26.79
N GLU A 261 -16.39 17.49 -26.24
CA GLU A 261 -15.49 18.43 -25.54
C GLU A 261 -14.90 17.83 -24.25
N GLY A 262 -13.89 16.98 -24.40
CA GLY A 262 -13.01 16.58 -23.31
C GLY A 262 -12.02 17.70 -22.94
N PRO A 263 -11.36 17.60 -21.78
CA PRO A 263 -10.38 18.59 -21.36
C PRO A 263 -9.26 18.77 -22.40
N SER A 264 -8.82 20.02 -22.58
CA SER A 264 -7.78 20.35 -23.55
C SER A 264 -6.45 19.68 -23.19
N ARG A 265 -5.59 19.49 -24.20
CA ARG A 265 -4.23 18.93 -23.96
C ARG A 265 -3.44 19.75 -22.94
N GLY A 266 -3.63 21.08 -22.92
CA GLY A 266 -3.01 21.97 -21.95
C GLY A 266 -3.53 21.71 -20.53
N GLN A 267 -4.84 21.54 -20.35
CA GLN A 267 -5.44 21.21 -19.04
C GLN A 267 -4.92 19.86 -18.52
N VAL A 268 -4.85 18.84 -19.38
CA VAL A 268 -4.28 17.54 -19.01
C VAL A 268 -2.80 17.65 -18.67
N GLY A 269 -2.02 18.42 -19.43
CA GLY A 269 -0.61 18.67 -19.15
C GLY A 269 -0.37 19.35 -17.80
N VAL A 270 -1.18 20.37 -17.48
CA VAL A 270 -1.15 21.01 -16.16
C VAL A 270 -1.54 19.99 -15.09
N ALA A 271 -2.63 19.23 -15.27
CA ALA A 271 -3.06 18.21 -14.31
C ALA A 271 -1.97 17.17 -14.01
N LEU A 272 -1.20 16.74 -15.02
CA LEU A 272 -0.08 15.81 -14.87
C LEU A 272 1.20 16.42 -14.28
N SER A 273 1.31 17.75 -14.23
CA SER A 273 2.56 18.44 -13.85
C SER A 273 3.10 18.04 -12.48
N ALA A 274 2.23 17.86 -11.48
CA ALA A 274 2.62 17.42 -10.15
C ALA A 274 3.37 16.08 -10.17
N TYR A 275 2.91 15.15 -11.00
CA TYR A 275 3.51 13.83 -11.16
C TYR A 275 4.79 13.87 -12.00
N GLY A 276 4.82 14.73 -13.03
CA GLY A 276 6.05 14.98 -13.80
C GLY A 276 7.17 15.56 -12.92
N VAL A 277 6.84 16.55 -12.08
CA VAL A 277 7.77 17.12 -11.10
C VAL A 277 8.27 16.05 -10.14
N LEU A 278 7.39 15.18 -9.64
CA LEU A 278 7.78 14.11 -8.73
C LEU A 278 8.80 13.16 -9.35
N VAL A 279 8.53 12.68 -10.56
CA VAL A 279 9.45 11.78 -11.28
C VAL A 279 10.78 12.48 -11.52
N ALA A 280 10.75 13.73 -11.99
CA ALA A 280 11.95 14.52 -12.24
C ALA A 280 12.81 14.70 -10.98
N LEU A 281 12.19 15.10 -9.86
CA LEU A 281 12.90 15.25 -8.58
C LEU A 281 13.43 13.93 -8.05
N THR A 282 12.67 12.83 -8.19
CA THR A 282 13.13 11.51 -7.73
C THR A 282 14.35 11.06 -8.51
N VAL A 283 14.33 11.19 -9.84
CA VAL A 283 15.49 10.87 -10.70
C VAL A 283 16.68 11.78 -10.34
N LEU A 284 16.46 13.09 -10.22
CA LEU A 284 17.51 14.05 -9.89
C LEU A 284 18.15 13.79 -8.52
N ILE A 285 17.36 13.44 -7.50
CA ILE A 285 17.84 13.31 -6.12
C ILE A 285 18.37 11.90 -5.83
N LEU A 286 17.76 10.85 -6.40
CA LEU A 286 18.08 9.46 -6.06
C LEU A 286 18.96 8.73 -7.07
N LEU A 287 18.94 9.13 -8.34
CA LEU A 287 19.72 8.45 -9.40
C LEU A 287 20.99 9.21 -9.80
N LEU A 288 21.10 10.50 -9.48
CA LEU A 288 22.31 11.28 -9.74
C LEU A 288 23.26 11.17 -8.52
N PRO A 289 24.36 10.40 -8.61
CA PRO A 289 25.23 10.12 -7.46
C PRO A 289 25.72 11.37 -6.71
N PRO A 290 26.23 12.44 -7.36
CA PRO A 290 26.75 13.59 -6.62
C PRO A 290 25.66 14.31 -5.82
N VAL A 291 24.42 14.31 -6.32
CA VAL A 291 23.27 14.93 -5.63
C VAL A 291 22.87 14.05 -4.44
N LYS A 292 22.71 12.74 -4.66
CA LYS A 292 22.34 11.76 -3.64
C LYS A 292 23.33 11.76 -2.47
N GLU A 293 24.62 11.74 -2.77
CA GLU A 293 25.67 11.72 -1.77
C GLU A 293 25.71 13.02 -0.96
N THR A 294 25.62 14.18 -1.63
CA THR A 294 25.65 15.48 -0.97
C THR A 294 24.45 15.69 -0.05
N LEU A 295 23.24 15.45 -0.57
CA LEU A 295 22.00 15.60 0.19
C LEU A 295 21.84 14.50 1.25
N GLY A 296 22.44 13.33 1.01
CA GLY A 296 22.37 12.16 1.89
C GLY A 296 23.27 12.23 3.12
N LYS A 297 24.13 13.26 3.25
CA LYS A 297 25.01 13.46 4.42
C LYS A 297 24.23 13.83 5.68
N VAL A 298 23.09 14.51 5.52
CA VAL A 298 22.25 14.89 6.66
C VAL A 298 21.31 13.73 6.97
N ALA A 299 21.80 12.85 7.85
CA ALA A 299 21.07 11.69 8.33
C ALA A 299 20.96 11.71 9.85
N ILE A 300 19.78 11.34 10.36
CA ILE A 300 19.60 11.05 11.77
C ILE A 300 19.69 9.52 11.91
N GLN A 301 20.53 9.06 12.83
CA GLN A 301 20.68 7.65 13.16
C GLN A 301 20.94 7.54 14.66
N ILE A 302 20.32 6.55 15.30
CA ILE A 302 20.43 6.33 16.74
C ILE A 302 21.02 4.94 16.97
N HIS A 303 22.08 4.88 17.77
CA HIS A 303 22.61 3.61 18.25
C HIS A 303 21.78 3.12 19.42
N PHE A 304 21.35 1.87 19.38
CA PHE A 304 20.63 1.23 20.48
C PHE A 304 21.51 0.13 21.08
N PRO A 305 21.76 0.16 22.40
CA PRO A 305 22.56 -0.87 23.04
C PRO A 305 21.79 -2.19 23.13
N GLU A 306 22.52 -3.24 23.49
CA GLU A 306 21.95 -4.56 23.77
C GLU A 306 21.03 -4.48 24.98
N THR A 307 19.95 -5.26 24.96
CA THR A 307 19.08 -5.44 26.12
C THR A 307 18.84 -6.91 26.40
N VAL A 308 18.72 -7.22 27.69
CA VAL A 308 18.45 -8.56 28.18
C VAL A 308 17.25 -8.47 29.12
N THR A 309 16.22 -9.27 28.85
CA THR A 309 15.06 -9.42 29.76
C THR A 309 15.46 -10.27 30.96
N GLY A 310 14.73 -10.19 32.08
CA GLY A 310 14.99 -11.05 33.25
C GLY A 310 14.76 -12.55 32.97
N ARG A 311 14.11 -12.88 31.85
CA ARG A 311 14.00 -14.26 31.31
C ARG A 311 15.18 -14.68 30.42
N GLY A 312 16.19 -13.84 30.24
CA GLY A 312 17.37 -14.15 29.43
C GLY A 312 17.19 -14.01 27.92
N PHE A 313 16.07 -13.44 27.45
CA PHE A 313 15.95 -13.08 26.02
C PHE A 313 16.84 -11.88 25.72
N VAL A 314 17.71 -12.02 24.73
CA VAL A 314 18.69 -11.00 24.31
C VAL A 314 18.22 -10.36 23.01
N MET A 315 18.11 -9.03 23.02
CA MET A 315 17.97 -8.21 21.82
C MET A 315 19.31 -7.52 21.55
N PRO A 316 20.01 -7.88 20.45
CA PRO A 316 21.35 -7.40 20.20
C PRO A 316 21.42 -5.88 20.00
N ALA A 317 22.58 -5.30 20.32
CA ALA A 317 22.90 -3.93 19.98
C ALA A 317 22.84 -3.71 18.47
N GLY A 318 22.45 -2.51 18.05
CA GLY A 318 22.44 -2.18 16.63
C GLY A 318 21.92 -0.78 16.35
N ASP A 319 22.29 -0.26 15.20
CA ASP A 319 21.87 1.07 14.78
C ASP A 319 20.45 1.07 14.22
N SER A 320 19.76 2.19 14.42
CA SER A 320 18.56 2.49 13.64
C SER A 320 18.92 2.59 12.16
N ARG A 321 17.92 2.43 11.30
CA ARG A 321 18.06 2.84 9.90
C ARG A 321 18.30 4.35 9.84
N PRO A 322 19.15 4.88 8.96
CA PRO A 322 19.33 6.32 8.85
C PRO A 322 18.13 6.99 8.17
N ILE A 323 17.55 8.01 8.80
CA ILE A 323 16.59 8.91 8.14
C ILE A 323 17.39 10.03 7.47
N ARG A 324 17.62 9.88 6.16
CA ARG A 324 18.34 10.86 5.34
C ARG A 324 17.41 12.00 4.93
N LEU A 325 17.40 13.12 5.66
CA LEU A 325 16.34 14.11 5.59
C LEU A 325 16.05 14.65 4.18
N PHE A 326 17.07 14.91 3.35
CA PHE A 326 16.87 15.52 2.02
C PHE A 326 16.67 14.51 0.90
N THR A 327 17.11 13.26 1.08
CA THR A 327 16.92 12.18 0.10
C THR A 327 15.77 11.25 0.48
N HIS A 328 15.13 11.46 1.63
CA HIS A 328 14.00 10.67 2.07
C HIS A 328 12.80 10.85 1.13
N ALA A 329 12.09 9.77 0.82
CA ALA A 329 10.94 9.80 -0.11
C ALA A 329 9.86 10.80 0.35
N GLY A 330 9.60 10.89 1.67
CA GLY A 330 8.68 11.87 2.24
C GLY A 330 9.07 13.33 1.96
N SER A 331 10.36 13.63 1.93
CA SER A 331 10.88 14.97 1.66
C SER A 331 10.77 15.32 0.17
N ILE A 332 11.05 14.37 -0.71
CA ILE A 332 10.83 14.52 -2.15
C ILE A 332 9.36 14.82 -2.44
N LEU A 333 8.44 14.14 -1.73
CA LEU A 333 6.99 14.40 -1.83
C LEU A 333 6.61 15.78 -1.30
N LEU A 334 7.25 16.25 -0.24
CA LEU A 334 7.05 17.61 0.26
C LEU A 334 7.50 18.65 -0.78
N TYR A 335 8.70 18.52 -1.35
CA TYR A 335 9.20 19.43 -2.40
C TYR A 335 8.28 19.43 -3.62
N THR A 336 7.86 18.24 -4.05
CA THR A 336 6.90 18.05 -5.13
C THR A 336 5.58 18.77 -4.82
N SER A 337 5.05 18.61 -3.61
CA SER A 337 3.79 19.23 -3.19
C SER A 337 3.87 20.75 -3.24
N LEU A 338 4.99 21.33 -2.80
CA LEU A 338 5.21 22.78 -2.83
C LEU A 338 5.30 23.32 -4.26
N ILE A 339 6.05 22.65 -5.14
CA ILE A 339 6.20 23.05 -6.55
C ILE A 339 4.87 22.86 -7.29
N ALA A 340 4.18 21.74 -7.10
CA ALA A 340 2.87 21.47 -7.69
C ALA A 340 1.83 22.52 -7.27
N ALA A 341 1.78 22.87 -5.97
CA ALA A 341 0.90 23.92 -5.48
C ALA A 341 1.22 25.28 -6.13
N TRP A 342 2.50 25.58 -6.36
CA TRP A 342 2.89 26.79 -7.07
C TRP A 342 2.44 26.78 -8.54
N ILE A 343 2.60 25.65 -9.26
CA ILE A 343 2.14 25.49 -10.65
C ILE A 343 0.62 25.65 -10.74
N TYR A 344 -0.15 24.94 -9.91
CA TYR A 344 -1.60 25.00 -9.93
C TYR A 344 -2.15 26.37 -9.54
N ARG A 345 -1.49 27.07 -8.62
CA ARG A 345 -1.82 28.47 -8.29
C ARG A 345 -1.59 29.39 -9.49
N ARG A 346 -0.46 29.25 -10.20
CA ARG A 346 -0.16 30.03 -11.42
C ARG A 346 -1.14 29.75 -12.55
N ALA A 347 -1.65 28.53 -12.63
CA ALA A 347 -2.69 28.14 -13.58
C ALA A 347 -4.12 28.59 -13.18
N GLY A 348 -4.28 29.29 -12.04
CA GLY A 348 -5.58 29.77 -11.57
C GLY A 348 -6.53 28.67 -11.08
N LEU A 349 -6.02 27.50 -10.71
CA LEU A 349 -6.84 26.34 -10.32
C LEU A 349 -7.22 26.34 -8.82
N TYR A 350 -6.74 27.31 -8.06
CA TYR A 350 -7.04 27.43 -6.63
C TYR A 350 -7.90 28.65 -6.34
N SER A 351 -8.86 28.47 -5.44
CA SER A 351 -9.60 29.56 -4.83
C SER A 351 -8.90 30.10 -3.58
N ASP A 352 -9.33 31.27 -3.13
CA ASP A 352 -8.77 31.92 -1.93
C ASP A 352 -8.81 31.00 -0.72
N GLY A 353 -7.73 30.99 0.06
CA GLY A 353 -7.59 30.14 1.23
C GLY A 353 -7.31 28.65 0.96
N ALA A 354 -7.09 28.24 -0.30
CA ALA A 354 -6.74 26.86 -0.66
C ALA A 354 -5.59 26.30 0.18
N GLY A 355 -4.51 27.06 0.39
CA GLY A 355 -3.37 26.63 1.21
C GLY A 355 -3.77 26.15 2.62
N ARG A 356 -4.62 26.93 3.31
CA ARG A 356 -5.09 26.59 4.66
C ARG A 356 -6.03 25.39 4.65
N ARG A 357 -6.90 25.28 3.63
CA ARG A 357 -7.79 24.13 3.46
C ARG A 357 -7.01 22.84 3.23
N MET A 358 -6.05 22.85 2.31
CA MET A 358 -5.18 21.71 2.01
C MET A 358 -4.43 21.23 3.26
N LEU A 359 -3.77 22.13 4.00
CA LEU A 359 -3.05 21.76 5.23
C LEU A 359 -3.98 21.17 6.31
N ARG A 360 -5.13 21.80 6.55
CA ARG A 360 -6.12 21.28 7.51
C ARG A 360 -6.66 19.92 7.08
N ALA A 361 -6.97 19.75 5.80
CA ALA A 361 -7.42 18.49 5.24
C ALA A 361 -6.34 17.40 5.35
N THR A 362 -5.07 17.75 5.15
CA THR A 362 -3.94 16.84 5.34
C THR A 362 -3.85 16.37 6.78
N VAL A 363 -3.76 17.29 7.74
CA VAL A 363 -3.67 16.96 9.18
C VAL A 363 -4.86 16.10 9.62
N LYS A 364 -6.09 16.48 9.24
CA LYS A 364 -7.30 15.75 9.60
C LYS A 364 -7.31 14.34 8.99
N GLY A 365 -6.90 14.22 7.72
CA GLY A 365 -6.93 12.94 7.00
C GLY A 365 -5.91 11.92 7.48
N VAL A 366 -4.71 12.35 7.90
CA VAL A 366 -3.65 11.44 8.34
C VAL A 366 -3.63 11.18 9.85
N ARG A 367 -4.42 11.93 10.66
CA ARG A 367 -4.43 11.80 12.13
C ARG A 367 -4.64 10.36 12.59
N SER A 368 -5.65 9.68 12.07
CA SER A 368 -5.96 8.31 12.49
C SER A 368 -4.87 7.32 12.10
N SER A 369 -4.29 7.48 10.90
CA SER A 369 -3.15 6.66 10.46
C SER A 369 -1.90 6.92 11.30
N THR A 370 -1.68 8.18 11.68
CA THR A 370 -0.55 8.59 12.53
C THR A 370 -0.59 7.90 13.89
N LEU A 371 -1.74 7.98 14.58
CA LEU A 371 -1.92 7.33 15.87
C LEU A 371 -1.80 5.81 15.74
N SER A 372 -2.46 5.22 14.75
CA SER A 372 -2.43 3.78 14.55
C SER A 372 -1.02 3.25 14.27
N ILE A 373 -0.19 3.95 13.49
CA ILE A 373 1.19 3.54 13.22
C ILE A 373 2.04 3.64 14.48
N LEU A 374 1.93 4.74 15.23
CA LEU A 374 2.66 4.91 16.49
C LEU A 374 2.32 3.79 17.48
N GLU A 375 1.03 3.51 17.69
CA GLU A 375 0.55 2.49 18.62
C GLU A 375 0.98 1.08 18.17
N MET A 376 0.73 0.73 16.91
CA MET A 376 1.05 -0.61 16.39
C MET A 376 2.56 -0.84 16.26
N MET A 377 3.34 0.17 15.89
CA MET A 377 4.80 0.05 15.83
C MET A 377 5.38 -0.08 17.23
N THR A 378 4.85 0.67 18.20
CA THR A 378 5.29 0.56 19.60
C THR A 378 4.95 -0.81 20.17
N MET A 379 3.74 -1.30 19.91
CA MET A 379 3.37 -2.68 20.24
C MET A 379 4.32 -3.70 19.61
N ALA A 380 4.59 -3.59 18.31
CA ALA A 380 5.47 -4.50 17.60
C ALA A 380 6.91 -4.48 18.15
N MET A 381 7.45 -3.30 18.45
CA MET A 381 8.79 -3.16 19.04
C MET A 381 8.84 -3.71 20.47
N LEU A 382 7.80 -3.49 21.28
CA LEU A 382 7.72 -4.10 22.62
C LEU A 382 7.70 -5.63 22.54
N MET A 383 6.91 -6.18 21.61
CA MET A 383 6.86 -7.62 21.41
C MET A 383 8.20 -8.21 20.94
N GLN A 384 8.95 -7.48 20.12
CA GLN A 384 10.29 -7.87 19.70
C GLN A 384 11.29 -7.79 20.85
N GLN A 385 11.36 -6.67 21.58
CA GLN A 385 12.34 -6.49 22.65
C GLN A 385 12.10 -7.40 23.86
N SER A 386 10.85 -7.77 24.14
CA SER A 386 10.53 -8.65 25.26
C SER A 386 10.59 -10.15 24.92
N GLY A 387 10.90 -10.54 23.68
CA GLY A 387 10.86 -11.94 23.25
C GLY A 387 9.45 -12.54 23.07
N MET A 388 8.40 -11.71 23.08
CA MET A 388 7.04 -12.18 22.74
C MET A 388 6.97 -12.67 21.30
N THR A 389 7.58 -11.95 20.36
CA THR A 389 7.62 -12.34 18.94
C THR A 389 8.30 -13.71 18.76
N GLU A 390 9.40 -13.96 19.48
CA GLU A 390 10.11 -15.24 19.49
C GLU A 390 9.21 -16.38 19.98
N THR A 391 8.54 -16.16 21.11
CA THR A 391 7.64 -17.15 21.73
C THR A 391 6.47 -17.47 20.81
N LEU A 392 5.88 -16.46 20.18
CA LEU A 392 4.77 -16.64 19.26
C LEU A 392 5.22 -17.36 17.97
N ALA A 393 6.39 -17.02 17.44
CA ALA A 393 6.94 -17.66 16.26
C ALA A 393 7.17 -19.16 16.47
N ARG A 394 7.74 -19.56 17.63
CA ARG A 394 7.91 -20.99 18.00
C ARG A 394 6.58 -21.72 18.07
N GLY A 395 5.54 -21.10 18.63
CA GLY A 395 4.21 -21.68 18.62
C GLY A 395 3.65 -21.90 17.21
N LEU A 396 3.89 -20.98 16.27
CA LEU A 396 3.50 -21.16 14.87
C LEU A 396 4.28 -22.29 14.19
N VAL A 397 5.57 -22.45 14.52
CA VAL A 397 6.38 -23.58 14.04
C VAL A 397 5.79 -24.90 14.52
N GLU A 398 5.42 -25.01 15.79
CA GLU A 398 4.83 -26.22 16.36
C GLU A 398 3.44 -26.53 15.79
N SER A 399 2.61 -25.51 15.55
CA SER A 399 1.21 -25.71 15.12
C SER A 399 1.03 -25.83 13.61
N VAL A 400 1.75 -25.02 12.82
CA VAL A 400 1.59 -24.93 11.36
C VAL A 400 2.74 -25.63 10.64
N GLY A 401 3.96 -25.51 11.18
CA GLY A 401 5.15 -26.19 10.69
C GLY A 401 5.40 -25.94 9.21
N VAL A 402 5.62 -27.03 8.47
CA VAL A 402 5.97 -27.00 7.04
C VAL A 402 4.93 -26.25 6.22
N ALA A 403 3.64 -26.27 6.57
CA ALA A 403 2.59 -25.62 5.79
C ALA A 403 2.61 -24.07 5.85
N PHE A 404 3.47 -23.48 6.68
CA PHE A 404 3.52 -22.03 6.93
C PHE A 404 3.58 -21.13 5.67
N PRO A 405 4.35 -21.47 4.61
CA PRO A 405 4.40 -20.65 3.37
C PRO A 405 3.02 -20.43 2.73
N VAL A 406 2.14 -21.43 2.79
CA VAL A 406 0.78 -21.34 2.23
C VAL A 406 -0.09 -20.38 3.06
N PHE A 407 0.12 -20.31 4.37
CA PHE A 407 -0.66 -19.48 5.32
C PHE A 407 -0.13 -18.05 5.47
N SER A 408 1.15 -17.80 5.17
CA SER A 408 1.79 -16.49 5.23
C SER A 408 0.97 -15.35 4.57
N PRO A 409 0.47 -15.47 3.32
CA PRO A 409 -0.32 -14.40 2.71
C PRO A 409 -1.70 -14.22 3.36
N TRP A 410 -2.26 -15.24 3.99
CA TRP A 410 -3.55 -15.14 4.70
C TRP A 410 -3.45 -14.36 5.99
N LEU A 411 -2.34 -14.49 6.72
CA LEU A 411 -2.08 -13.67 7.90
C LEU A 411 -2.00 -12.19 7.52
N GLY A 412 -1.35 -11.87 6.40
CA GLY A 412 -1.30 -10.51 5.87
C GLY A 412 -2.67 -10.03 5.40
N ALA A 413 -3.39 -10.88 4.69
CA ALA A 413 -4.75 -10.60 4.23
C ALA A 413 -5.69 -10.28 5.40
N LEU A 414 -5.66 -11.09 6.46
CA LEU A 414 -6.45 -10.89 7.67
C LEU A 414 -6.13 -9.55 8.33
N GLY A 415 -4.85 -9.27 8.58
CA GLY A 415 -4.41 -8.03 9.21
C GLY A 415 -4.86 -6.79 8.43
N ALA A 416 -4.71 -6.80 7.11
CA ALA A 416 -5.07 -5.66 6.27
C ALA A 416 -6.57 -5.51 6.02
N PHE A 417 -7.31 -6.62 5.90
CA PHE A 417 -8.77 -6.61 5.80
C PHE A 417 -9.40 -5.97 7.04
N MET A 418 -8.87 -6.32 8.22
CA MET A 418 -9.40 -5.82 9.49
C MET A 418 -9.01 -4.38 9.74
N THR A 419 -7.72 -4.06 9.55
CA THR A 419 -7.22 -2.70 9.82
C THR A 419 -7.58 -1.69 8.73
N GLY A 420 -7.92 -2.16 7.52
CA GLY A 420 -8.03 -1.34 6.32
C GLY A 420 -6.71 -0.78 5.81
N SER A 421 -5.58 -1.28 6.32
CA SER A 421 -4.25 -0.73 6.07
C SER A 421 -3.21 -1.85 5.87
N ASN A 422 -2.66 -1.94 4.67
CA ASN A 422 -1.52 -2.80 4.37
C ASN A 422 -0.31 -2.43 5.25
N THR A 423 -0.10 -1.13 5.47
CA THR A 423 0.93 -0.60 6.38
C THR A 423 0.80 -1.19 7.78
N ASN A 424 -0.40 -1.15 8.37
CA ASN A 424 -0.63 -1.68 9.72
C ASN A 424 -0.43 -3.19 9.78
N SER A 425 -0.89 -3.92 8.78
CA SER A 425 -0.69 -5.37 8.69
C SER A 425 0.80 -5.72 8.69
N ASN A 426 1.60 -5.00 7.89
CA ASN A 426 3.04 -5.20 7.84
C ASN A 426 3.71 -4.89 9.19
N VAL A 427 3.32 -3.80 9.85
CA VAL A 427 3.85 -3.44 11.18
C VAL A 427 3.58 -4.55 12.21
N VAL A 428 2.37 -5.10 12.23
CA VAL A 428 1.96 -6.08 13.25
C VAL A 428 2.57 -7.47 12.98
N PHE A 429 2.55 -7.93 11.73
CA PHE A 429 2.79 -9.35 11.44
C PHE A 429 4.12 -9.64 10.73
N ALA A 430 4.81 -8.66 10.15
CA ALA A 430 6.01 -8.96 9.34
C ALA A 430 7.16 -9.54 10.17
N ALA A 431 7.46 -8.95 11.34
CA ALA A 431 8.52 -9.45 12.22
C ALA A 431 8.22 -10.87 12.73
N LEU A 432 6.96 -11.15 13.07
CA LEU A 432 6.52 -12.50 13.43
C LEU A 432 6.77 -13.49 12.29
N GLN A 433 6.36 -13.15 11.07
CA GLN A 433 6.52 -14.06 9.94
C GLN A 433 7.98 -14.25 9.52
N MET A 434 8.79 -13.19 9.57
CA MET A 434 10.23 -13.27 9.39
C MET A 434 10.80 -14.28 10.37
N ARG A 435 10.45 -14.15 11.65
CA ARG A 435 11.00 -15.03 12.68
C ARG A 435 10.53 -16.47 12.53
N THR A 436 9.26 -16.70 12.19
CA THR A 436 8.76 -18.05 11.91
C THR A 436 9.47 -18.67 10.72
N ALA A 437 9.74 -17.91 9.65
CA ALA A 437 10.50 -18.40 8.49
C ALA A 437 11.93 -18.78 8.86
N GLU A 438 12.63 -17.96 9.64
CA GLU A 438 13.99 -18.26 10.14
C GLU A 438 14.03 -19.55 10.96
N LEU A 439 13.08 -19.73 11.87
CA LEU A 439 13.00 -20.93 12.71
C LEU A 439 12.68 -22.20 11.91
N LEU A 440 11.95 -22.08 10.79
CA LEU A 440 11.67 -23.17 9.86
C LEU A 440 12.80 -23.40 8.84
N GLY A 441 13.82 -22.54 8.81
CA GLY A 441 14.88 -22.58 7.81
C GLY A 441 14.43 -22.18 6.39
N TYR A 442 13.34 -21.44 6.26
CA TYR A 442 12.84 -20.95 4.98
C TYR A 442 13.47 -19.61 4.57
N ALA A 443 13.56 -19.38 3.27
CA ALA A 443 13.92 -18.09 2.74
C ALA A 443 12.92 -17.03 3.21
N VAL A 444 13.41 -16.04 3.94
CA VAL A 444 12.61 -14.95 4.51
C VAL A 444 11.96 -14.06 3.43
N PRO A 445 12.64 -13.66 2.34
CA PRO A 445 12.08 -12.68 1.41
C PRO A 445 10.78 -13.12 0.70
N PRO A 446 10.64 -14.36 0.19
CA PRO A 446 9.37 -14.82 -0.38
C PRO A 446 8.21 -14.88 0.62
N ILE A 447 8.47 -15.21 1.88
CA ILE A 447 7.46 -15.20 2.96
C ILE A 447 6.98 -13.77 3.21
N LEU A 448 7.91 -12.81 3.33
CA LEU A 448 7.55 -11.40 3.55
C LEU A 448 6.91 -10.75 2.30
N ALA A 449 7.27 -11.22 1.11
CA ALA A 449 6.58 -10.87 -0.13
C ALA A 449 5.12 -11.37 -0.13
N ALA A 450 4.90 -12.61 0.29
CA ALA A 450 3.56 -13.20 0.42
C ALA A 450 2.71 -12.43 1.42
N GLN A 451 3.27 -12.17 2.62
CA GLN A 451 2.68 -11.34 3.66
C GLN A 451 2.15 -10.02 3.11
N THR A 452 3.02 -9.21 2.52
CA THR A 452 2.63 -7.88 2.06
C THR A 452 1.73 -7.93 0.83
N ALA A 453 1.84 -8.95 -0.03
CA ALA A 453 0.96 -9.13 -1.18
C ALA A 453 -0.47 -9.51 -0.74
N GLY A 454 -0.60 -10.48 0.17
CA GLY A 454 -1.89 -10.83 0.76
C GLY A 454 -2.54 -9.65 1.48
N ALA A 455 -1.75 -8.91 2.25
CA ALA A 455 -2.19 -7.67 2.90
C ALA A 455 -2.64 -6.60 1.90
N ALA A 456 -1.88 -6.35 0.82
CA ALA A 456 -2.26 -5.43 -0.25
C ALA A 456 -3.62 -5.79 -0.87
N LEU A 457 -3.76 -7.05 -1.28
CA LEU A 457 -4.93 -7.59 -1.98
C LEU A 457 -6.17 -7.56 -1.10
N ALA A 458 -6.08 -7.91 0.19
CA ALA A 458 -7.23 -7.92 1.07
C ALA A 458 -7.62 -6.53 1.59
N SER A 459 -6.66 -5.59 1.65
CA SER A 459 -6.92 -4.24 2.15
C SER A 459 -8.02 -3.50 1.36
N VAL A 460 -8.27 -3.88 0.10
CA VAL A 460 -9.28 -3.24 -0.76
C VAL A 460 -10.71 -3.64 -0.40
N ALA A 461 -10.88 -4.81 0.22
CA ALA A 461 -12.16 -5.31 0.71
C ALA A 461 -12.44 -4.91 2.16
N ALA A 462 -11.52 -4.19 2.80
CA ALA A 462 -11.68 -3.75 4.18
C ALA A 462 -12.89 -2.82 4.33
N PRO A 463 -13.67 -2.92 5.43
CA PRO A 463 -14.88 -2.13 5.63
C PRO A 463 -14.67 -0.62 5.43
N THR A 464 -13.55 -0.07 5.93
CA THR A 464 -13.26 1.36 5.83
C THR A 464 -13.09 1.86 4.39
N LYS A 465 -12.51 1.05 3.49
CA LYS A 465 -12.37 1.39 2.07
C LYS A 465 -13.65 1.11 1.29
N VAL A 466 -14.36 0.04 1.65
CA VAL A 466 -15.65 -0.28 1.05
C VAL A 466 -16.67 0.83 1.30
N VAL A 467 -16.71 1.41 2.50
CA VAL A 467 -17.57 2.56 2.82
C VAL A 467 -17.28 3.75 1.90
N VAL A 468 -16.00 4.09 1.70
CA VAL A 468 -15.61 5.18 0.80
C VAL A 468 -16.09 4.89 -0.62
N GLY A 469 -15.78 3.71 -1.16
CA GLY A 469 -16.19 3.32 -2.50
C GLY A 469 -17.71 3.31 -2.68
N ALA A 470 -18.44 2.74 -1.71
CA ALA A 470 -19.90 2.69 -1.72
C ALA A 470 -20.53 4.08 -1.71
N SER A 471 -20.01 5.00 -0.88
CA SER A 471 -20.50 6.37 -0.80
C SER A 471 -20.32 7.14 -2.11
N THR A 472 -19.20 6.96 -2.81
CA THR A 472 -18.92 7.62 -4.09
C THR A 472 -19.56 6.93 -5.28
N GLY A 473 -19.83 5.63 -5.17
CA GLY A 473 -20.38 4.80 -6.23
C GLY A 473 -21.89 4.59 -6.16
N GLY A 474 -22.64 5.43 -5.45
CA GLY A 474 -24.10 5.34 -5.38
C GLY A 474 -24.63 4.10 -4.65
N MET A 475 -23.81 3.52 -3.77
CA MET A 475 -24.09 2.30 -3.01
C MET A 475 -24.06 2.52 -1.49
N ALA A 476 -24.21 3.77 -1.03
CA ALA A 476 -24.27 4.10 0.41
C ALA A 476 -25.38 3.29 1.11
N GLY A 477 -25.05 2.64 2.23
CA GLY A 477 -25.96 1.73 2.95
C GLY A 477 -26.02 0.31 2.36
N LYS A 478 -25.32 0.04 1.25
CA LYS A 478 -25.19 -1.30 0.61
C LYS A 478 -23.76 -1.83 0.66
N GLU A 479 -22.97 -1.42 1.65
CA GLU A 479 -21.56 -1.79 1.81
C GLU A 479 -21.37 -3.32 1.92
N GLY A 480 -22.32 -4.01 2.57
CA GLY A 480 -22.29 -5.46 2.69
C GLY A 480 -22.38 -6.18 1.34
N GLU A 481 -23.11 -5.61 0.38
CA GLU A 481 -23.23 -6.16 -0.98
C GLU A 481 -21.90 -6.01 -1.75
N VAL A 482 -21.29 -4.83 -1.67
CA VAL A 482 -19.97 -4.55 -2.25
C VAL A 482 -18.92 -5.48 -1.64
N MET A 483 -18.87 -5.57 -0.32
CA MET A 483 -17.89 -6.40 0.39
C MET A 483 -18.03 -7.88 0.03
N ARG A 484 -19.27 -8.42 0.00
CA ARG A 484 -19.53 -9.81 -0.42
C ARG A 484 -19.00 -10.09 -1.83
N ARG A 485 -19.14 -9.13 -2.75
CA ARG A 485 -18.62 -9.27 -4.11
C ARG A 485 -17.10 -9.21 -4.16
N LEU A 486 -16.47 -8.35 -3.36
CA LEU A 486 -15.01 -8.21 -3.28
C LEU A 486 -14.32 -9.42 -2.66
N ILE A 487 -14.90 -10.01 -1.61
CA ILE A 487 -14.30 -11.14 -0.89
C ILE A 487 -13.97 -12.29 -1.84
N GLY A 488 -14.85 -12.60 -2.80
CA GLY A 488 -14.58 -13.67 -3.78
C GLY A 488 -13.32 -13.42 -4.62
N SER A 489 -13.15 -12.20 -5.12
CA SER A 489 -11.95 -11.79 -5.87
C SER A 489 -10.69 -11.79 -5.00
N VAL A 490 -10.80 -11.30 -3.76
CA VAL A 490 -9.69 -11.27 -2.81
C VAL A 490 -9.23 -12.69 -2.46
N VAL A 491 -10.15 -13.59 -2.11
CA VAL A 491 -9.84 -14.99 -1.77
C VAL A 491 -9.10 -15.67 -2.92
N LEU A 492 -9.58 -15.49 -4.16
CA LEU A 492 -8.91 -16.05 -5.34
C LEU A 492 -7.48 -15.52 -5.50
N LEU A 493 -7.27 -14.21 -5.36
CA LEU A 493 -5.94 -13.61 -5.50
C LEU A 493 -5.00 -14.01 -4.35
N VAL A 494 -5.50 -14.12 -3.12
CA VAL A 494 -4.70 -14.56 -1.97
C VAL A 494 -4.33 -16.05 -2.09
N LEU A 495 -5.24 -16.91 -2.54
CA LEU A 495 -4.93 -18.30 -2.89
C LEU A 495 -3.83 -18.40 -3.95
N PHE A 496 -3.89 -17.52 -4.96
CA PHE A 496 -2.85 -17.45 -5.98
C PHE A 496 -1.50 -17.04 -5.39
N ILE A 497 -1.45 -16.08 -4.46
CA ILE A 497 -0.21 -15.76 -3.73
C ILE A 497 0.26 -16.95 -2.89
N SER A 498 -0.63 -17.68 -2.21
CA SER A 498 -0.26 -18.90 -1.47
C SER A 498 0.43 -19.92 -2.38
N LEU A 499 -0.07 -20.12 -3.60
CA LEU A 499 0.55 -21.00 -4.59
C LEU A 499 1.94 -20.48 -5.00
N LEU A 500 2.08 -19.19 -5.31
CA LEU A 500 3.38 -18.59 -5.66
C LEU A 500 4.38 -18.72 -4.51
N THR A 501 3.91 -18.60 -3.27
CA THR A 501 4.76 -18.73 -2.07
C THR A 501 5.23 -20.16 -1.88
N ALA A 502 4.33 -21.14 -2.03
CA ALA A 502 4.69 -22.55 -2.00
C ALA A 502 5.73 -22.90 -3.09
N LEU A 503 5.53 -22.41 -4.32
CA LEU A 503 6.48 -22.60 -5.41
C LEU A 503 7.83 -21.93 -5.11
N ALA A 504 7.84 -20.72 -4.54
CA ALA A 504 9.09 -20.01 -4.25
C ALA A 504 9.90 -20.63 -3.09
N ILE A 505 9.27 -21.43 -2.22
CA ILE A 505 9.93 -22.04 -1.06
C ILE A 505 10.28 -23.52 -1.31
N TRP A 506 9.49 -24.24 -2.10
CA TRP A 506 9.64 -25.69 -2.29
C TRP A 506 10.05 -26.13 -3.70
N ALA A 507 10.09 -25.23 -4.68
CA ALA A 507 10.70 -25.52 -5.99
C ALA A 507 12.21 -25.28 -5.94
#